data_AF-A0A6J6AZE5-F1
#
_entry.id   AF-A0A6J6AZE5-F1
#
_cell.length_a   1.000
_cell.length_b   1.000
_cell.length_c   1.000
_cell.angle_alpha   90.00
_cell.angle_beta   90.00
_cell.angle_gamma   90.00
#
_symmetry.space_group_name_H-M   'P 1'
#
loop_
_entity.id
_entity.type
_entity.pdbx_description
1 polymer ?
#
loop_
_entity_poly.entity_id
_entity_poly.type
_entity_poly.pdbx_seq_one_letter_code
_entity_poly.pdbx_strand_id
1 'polypeptide(L)' 'MHPLDMLKNRKRSAQEEHGLGMCNITKCCTEVCPEHIRITDNAIIPMKERVVDIKYDPARMFAGLLKREKRD' A
#
# COMPACT_ATOMS: atom_id res chain seq x y z
N MET A 1 -9.61 0.52 11.69
CA MET A 1 -9.29 0.12 10.30
C MET A 1 -10.42 0.63 9.40
N HIS A 2 -10.13 1.14 8.19
CA HIS A 2 -11.16 1.74 7.34
C HIS A 2 -11.95 0.64 6.59
N PRO A 3 -13.28 0.72 6.42
CA PRO A 3 -14.09 -0.37 5.83
C PRO A 3 -13.58 -0.89 4.47
N LEU A 4 -13.07 0.00 3.62
CA LEU A 4 -12.47 -0.39 2.34
C LEU A 4 -11.23 -1.30 2.49
N ASP A 5 -10.57 -1.37 3.66
CA ASP A 5 -9.41 -2.24 3.90
C ASP A 5 -9.80 -3.74 3.84
N MET A 6 -11.10 -4.04 3.91
CA MET A 6 -11.63 -5.39 3.71
C MET A 6 -11.67 -5.83 2.24
N LEU A 7 -11.60 -4.89 1.29
CA LEU A 7 -11.60 -5.21 -0.12
C LEU A 7 -10.26 -5.86 -0.51
N LYS A 8 -10.31 -7.09 -1.05
CA LYS A 8 -9.12 -7.84 -1.50
C LYS A 8 -8.21 -7.03 -2.43
N ASN A 9 -8.76 -6.13 -3.23
CA ASN A 9 -8.03 -5.39 -4.26
C ASN A 9 -7.71 -3.93 -3.88
N ARG A 10 -8.07 -3.43 -2.69
CA ARG A 10 -7.87 -2.01 -2.31
C ARG A 10 -6.44 -1.54 -2.50
N LYS A 11 -5.47 -2.40 -2.22
CA LYS A 11 -4.04 -2.05 -2.32
C LYS A 11 -3.63 -1.76 -3.77
N ARG A 12 -4.18 -2.50 -4.73
CA ARG A 12 -3.92 -2.30 -6.16
C ARG A 12 -4.65 -1.07 -6.68
N SER A 13 -5.95 -0.92 -6.38
CA SER A 13 -6.71 0.26 -6.80
C SER A 13 -6.16 1.54 -6.17
N ALA A 14 -5.69 1.49 -4.91
CA ALA A 14 -5.01 2.61 -4.29
C ALA A 14 -3.78 3.05 -5.09
N GLN A 15 -2.96 2.11 -5.55
CA GLN A 15 -1.75 2.40 -6.31
C GLN A 15 -2.03 2.88 -7.74
N GLU A 16 -2.92 2.19 -8.47
CA GLU A 16 -3.15 2.39 -9.91
C GLU A 16 -4.24 3.44 -10.18
N GLU A 17 -5.35 3.44 -9.43
CA GLU A 17 -6.53 4.28 -9.69
C GLU A 17 -6.54 5.55 -8.83
N HIS A 18 -6.13 5.45 -7.56
CA HIS A 18 -6.15 6.59 -6.62
C HIS A 18 -4.81 7.33 -6.51
N GLY A 19 -3.86 7.04 -7.40
CA GLY A 19 -2.61 7.80 -7.50
C GLY A 19 -1.65 7.63 -6.32
N LEU A 20 -1.86 6.65 -5.42
CA LEU A 20 -0.92 6.37 -4.32
C LEU A 20 0.48 6.05 -4.86
N GLY A 21 0.58 5.51 -6.08
CA GLY A 21 1.84 5.27 -6.77
C GLY A 21 2.62 6.54 -7.13
N MET A 22 1.93 7.68 -7.30
CA MET A 22 2.53 8.96 -7.72
C MET A 22 3.03 9.82 -6.55
N CYS A 23 2.64 9.49 -5.32
CA CYS A 23 3.08 10.25 -4.15
C CYS A 23 4.54 9.92 -3.79
N ASN A 24 5.40 10.94 -3.69
CA ASN A 24 6.83 10.79 -3.39
C ASN A 24 7.19 11.01 -1.91
N ILE A 25 6.20 11.09 -1.02
CA ILE A 25 6.40 11.27 0.44
C ILE A 25 7.14 12.58 0.80
N THR A 26 7.11 13.59 -0.08
CA THR A 26 7.71 14.92 0.18
C THR A 26 7.09 15.66 1.37
N LYS A 27 5.92 15.24 1.85
CA LYS A 27 5.16 15.86 2.96
C LYS A 27 4.61 17.27 2.70
N CYS A 28 4.69 17.77 1.46
CA CYS A 28 4.09 19.05 1.08
C CYS A 28 2.59 19.17 1.43
N CYS A 29 1.83 18.07 1.37
CA CYS A 29 0.43 18.05 1.76
C CYS A 29 0.19 18.17 3.29
N THR A 30 1.15 17.75 4.12
CA THR A 30 1.08 17.92 5.58
C THR A 30 1.47 19.35 5.98
N GLU A 31 2.44 19.95 5.30
CA GLU A 31 2.94 21.30 5.57
C GLU A 31 1.89 22.38 5.30
N VAL A 32 1.09 22.20 4.25
CA VAL A 32 0.08 23.18 3.83
C VAL A 32 -1.32 22.93 4.41
N CYS A 33 -1.50 21.87 5.21
CA CYS A 33 -2.82 21.49 5.69
C CYS A 33 -3.31 22.49 6.76
N PRO A 34 -4.45 23.18 6.55
CA PRO A 34 -4.97 24.17 7.50
C PRO A 34 -5.40 23.54 8.83
N GLU A 35 -5.80 22.27 8.80
CA GLU A 35 -6.21 21.50 9.97
C GLU A 35 -5.02 20.81 10.66
N HIS A 36 -3.79 21.09 10.23
CA HIS A 36 -2.55 20.48 10.75
C HIS A 36 -2.57 18.94 10.78
N ILE A 37 -3.29 18.32 9.84
CA ILE A 37 -3.41 16.87 9.75
C ILE A 37 -2.10 16.29 9.19
N ARG A 38 -1.52 15.35 9.93
CA ARG A 38 -0.33 14.59 9.51
C ARG A 38 -0.68 13.46 8.53
N ILE A 39 -1.30 13.81 7.40
CA ILE A 39 -1.85 12.83 6.46
C ILE A 39 -0.77 11.92 5.87
N THR A 40 0.44 12.44 5.65
CA THR A 40 1.52 11.64 5.09
C THR A 40 1.94 10.52 6.04
N ASP A 41 2.12 10.84 7.33
CA ASP A 41 2.59 9.89 8.34
C ASP A 41 1.49 8.92 8.79
N ASN A 42 0.27 9.42 9.00
CA ASN A 42 -0.80 8.61 9.60
C ASN A 42 -1.63 7.82 8.58
N ALA A 43 -1.60 8.21 7.29
CA ALA A 43 -2.41 7.58 6.25
C ALA A 43 -1.60 7.11 5.04
N ILE A 44 -0.80 7.99 4.41
CA ILE A 44 -0.14 7.66 3.14
C ILE A 44 0.97 6.61 3.32
N ILE A 45 1.86 6.79 4.30
CA ILE A 45 2.95 5.85 4.58
C ILE A 45 2.39 4.45 4.92
N PRO A 46 1.46 4.28 5.87
CA PRO A 46 0.87 2.98 6.17
C PRO A 46 0.20 2.32 4.96
N MET A 47 -0.40 3.11 4.07
CA MET A 47 -0.99 2.60 2.84
C MET A 47 0.07 2.12 1.84
N LYS A 48 1.20 2.83 1.71
CA LYS A 48 2.31 2.41 0.86
C LYS A 48 3.03 1.18 1.39
N GLU A 49 3.27 1.10 2.70
CA GLU A 49 3.87 -0.08 3.34
C GLU A 49 3.07 -1.34 3.03
N ARG A 50 1.74 -1.28 3.17
CA ARG A 50 0.85 -2.39 2.82
C ARG A 50 0.91 -2.84 1.35
N VAL A 51 1.29 -1.94 0.44
CA VAL A 51 1.48 -2.24 -0.99
C VAL A 51 2.84 -2.90 -1.20
N VAL A 52 3.88 -2.37 -0.55
CA VAL A 52 5.24 -2.92 -0.59
C VAL A 52 5.27 -4.34 -0.02
N ASP A 53 4.61 -4.59 1.10
CA ASP A 53 4.48 -5.93 1.71
C ASP A 53 3.89 -6.95 0.75
N ILE A 54 3.04 -6.57 -0.20
CA ILE A 54 2.52 -7.53 -1.17
C ILE A 54 3.52 -7.82 -2.28
N LYS A 55 4.22 -6.78 -2.73
CA LYS A 55 5.10 -6.87 -3.91
C LYS A 55 6.44 -7.51 -3.59
N TYR A 56 6.96 -7.30 -2.38
CA TYR A 56 8.33 -7.65 -2.03
C TYR A 56 8.45 -8.59 -0.84
N ASP A 57 7.34 -9.08 -0.26
CA ASP A 57 7.40 -10.08 0.81
C ASP A 57 8.00 -11.39 0.30
N PRO A 58 9.20 -11.78 0.77
CA PRO A 58 9.85 -13.00 0.35
C PRO A 58 9.01 -14.23 0.68
N ALA A 59 8.32 -14.26 1.82
CA ALA A 59 7.52 -15.41 2.24
C ALA A 59 6.39 -15.68 1.25
N ARG A 60 5.74 -14.61 0.73
CA ARG A 60 4.75 -14.73 -0.34
C ARG A 60 5.33 -15.21 -1.66
N MET A 61 6.52 -14.74 -2.03
CA MET A 61 7.22 -15.22 -3.23
C MET A 61 7.57 -16.70 -3.13
N PHE A 62 8.15 -17.12 -2.00
CA PHE A 62 8.48 -18.52 -1.73
C PHE A 62 7.23 -19.42 -1.67
N ALA A 63 6.15 -18.96 -1.03
CA ALA A 63 4.88 -19.68 -1.03
C ALA A 63 4.30 -19.83 -2.46
N GLY A 64 4.48 -18.83 -3.32
CA GLY A 64 4.10 -18.90 -4.73
C GLY A 64 4.93 -19.92 -5.53
N LEU A 65 6.23 -20.01 -5.26
CA LEU A 65 7.14 -20.99 -5.85
C LEU A 65 6.79 -22.43 -5.42
N LEU A 66 6.65 -22.67 -4.12
CA LEU A 66 6.28 -23.99 -3.57
C LEU A 66 4.92 -24.48 -4.08
N LYS A 67 3.98 -23.56 -4.33
CA LYS A 67 2.67 -23.90 -4.87
C LYS A 67 2.70 -24.24 -6.37
N ARG A 68 3.70 -23.77 -7.12
CA ARG A 68 3.92 -24.14 -8.52
C ARG A 68 4.45 -25.57 -8.64
N GLU A 69 5.39 -25.96 -7.79
CA GLU A 69 5.99 -27.31 -7.80
C GLU A 69 4.99 -28.42 -7.52
N LYS A 70 3.98 -28.20 -6.66
CA LYS A 70 2.90 -29.19 -6.42
C LYS A 70 1.87 -29.31 -7.54
N ARG A 71 1.94 -28.45 -8.56
CA ARG A 71 0.99 -28.44 -9.69
C ARG A 71 1.56 -29.11 -10.94
N ASP A 72 2.86 -29.38 -10.95
CA ASP A 72 3.55 -30.23 -11.93
C ASP A 72 3.73 -31.64 -11.34
#